data_AF-A0A960RT54-F1
#
_entry.id   AF-A0A960RT54-F1
#
_cell.length_a   1.000
_cell.length_b   1.000
_cell.length_c   1.000
_cell.angle_alpha   90.00
_cell.angle_beta   90.00
_cell.angle_gamma   90.00
#
_symmetry.space_group_name_H-M   'P 1'
#
loop_
_entity.id
_entity.type
_entity.pdbx_description
1 polymer ?
#
loop_
_entity_poly.entity_id
_entity_poly.type
_entity_poly.pdbx_seq_one_letter_code
_entity_poly.pdbx_strand_id
1 'polypeptide(L)'
;MQEVYQFKEGRLTIQDPELGIQIDTPFSPLVVPKDFAKTEHLVLKRDDQGKVLRAYFEVEGLFEGQYLLYYPEGTIETECYYSHGKLHGPSRFYSEQGKCLSETWFYEDRKEGKAIRNYLSGKRCVIERYKEGVFHGKQEYYYENGTLKSEMVYVHGILEGPVLLYWPNG
;
A
#
# COMPACT_ATOMS: atom_id res chain seq x y z
N MET A 1 13.74 -17.57 7.36
CA MET A 1 12.50 -17.59 6.55
C MET A 1 12.50 -16.35 5.68
N GLN A 2 11.95 -16.43 4.47
CA GLN A 2 11.82 -15.27 3.58
C GLN A 2 10.52 -14.52 3.92
N GLU A 3 10.54 -13.19 3.76
CA GLU A 3 9.32 -12.38 3.84
C GLU A 3 8.35 -12.70 2.69
N VAL A 4 7.05 -12.68 2.97
CA VAL A 4 5.99 -12.93 2.00
C VAL A 4 4.90 -11.90 2.16
N TYR A 5 4.67 -11.13 1.10
CA TYR A 5 3.65 -10.10 1.00
C TYR A 5 2.83 -10.39 -0.26
N GLN A 6 1.68 -11.04 -0.12
CA GLN A 6 0.88 -11.45 -1.28
C GLN A 6 -0.61 -11.28 -1.03
N PHE A 7 -1.29 -10.87 -2.09
CA PHE A 7 -2.73 -10.95 -2.24
C PHE A 7 -3.00 -11.71 -3.54
N LYS A 8 -3.32 -13.00 -3.43
CA LYS A 8 -3.57 -13.90 -4.57
C LYS A 8 -4.45 -15.06 -4.14
N GLU A 9 -5.16 -15.67 -5.09
CA GLU A 9 -5.92 -16.91 -4.86
C GLU A 9 -6.93 -16.81 -3.70
N GLY A 10 -7.54 -15.63 -3.50
CA GLY A 10 -8.50 -15.41 -2.43
C GLY A 10 -7.89 -15.42 -1.03
N ARG A 11 -6.59 -15.12 -0.90
CA ARG A 11 -5.88 -15.04 0.38
C ARG A 11 -5.05 -13.77 0.48
N LEU A 12 -5.05 -13.20 1.67
CA LEU A 12 -4.10 -12.19 2.12
C LEU A 12 -3.06 -12.86 3.01
N THR A 13 -1.80 -12.83 2.58
CA THR A 13 -0.67 -13.34 3.36
C THR A 13 0.35 -12.23 3.60
N ILE A 14 0.63 -11.96 4.87
CA ILE A 14 1.72 -11.10 5.33
C ILE A 14 2.54 -11.93 6.31
N GLN A 15 3.70 -12.40 5.87
CA GLN A 15 4.67 -13.12 6.71
C GLN A 15 5.96 -12.32 6.73
N ASP A 16 6.33 -11.84 7.90
CA ASP A 16 7.57 -11.12 8.11
C ASP A 16 8.22 -11.62 9.40
N PRO A 17 9.18 -12.56 9.30
CA PRO A 17 9.85 -13.12 10.47
C PRO A 17 10.66 -12.08 11.26
N GLU A 18 11.18 -11.03 10.62
CA GLU A 18 11.94 -9.97 11.30
C GLU A 18 11.03 -9.14 12.20
N LEU A 19 9.76 -8.96 11.79
CA LEU A 19 8.74 -8.25 12.56
C LEU A 19 7.91 -9.18 13.45
N GLY A 20 8.07 -10.49 13.32
CA GLY A 20 7.22 -11.49 13.97
C GLY A 20 5.75 -11.35 13.57
N ILE A 21 5.50 -11.12 12.27
CA ILE A 21 4.16 -11.03 11.68
C ILE A 21 3.86 -12.33 10.93
N GLN A 22 2.70 -12.92 11.18
CA GLN A 22 2.20 -14.10 10.48
C GLN A 22 0.68 -13.98 10.31
N ILE A 23 0.28 -13.37 9.20
CA ILE A 23 -1.11 -13.25 8.75
C ILE A 23 -1.26 -14.13 7.52
N ASP A 24 -2.25 -15.01 7.56
CA ASP A 24 -2.65 -15.81 6.41
C ASP A 24 -4.16 -16.08 6.49
N THR A 25 -4.93 -15.19 5.89
CA THR A 25 -6.40 -15.14 6.03
C THR A 25 -7.07 -15.23 4.66
N PRO A 26 -8.24 -15.88 4.56
CA PRO A 26 -9.08 -15.77 3.37
C PRO A 26 -9.46 -14.31 3.13
N PHE A 27 -9.26 -13.84 1.91
CA PHE A 27 -9.66 -12.51 1.48
C PHE A 27 -9.95 -12.55 -0.02
N SER A 28 -11.24 -12.46 -0.38
CA SER A 28 -11.72 -12.48 -1.77
C SER A 28 -12.56 -11.24 -2.04
N PRO A 29 -11.93 -10.05 -2.15
CA PRO A 29 -12.63 -8.79 -2.34
C PRO A 29 -13.38 -8.75 -3.67
N LEU A 30 -14.43 -7.93 -3.72
CA LEU A 30 -15.02 -7.48 -4.97
C LEU A 30 -13.96 -6.73 -5.79
N VAL A 31 -13.89 -6.96 -7.11
CA VAL A 31 -12.87 -6.38 -8.00
C VAL A 31 -13.56 -5.60 -9.11
N VAL A 32 -13.08 -4.37 -9.37
CA VAL A 32 -13.67 -3.50 -10.39
C VAL A 32 -13.43 -4.12 -11.78
N PRO A 33 -14.49 -4.39 -12.57
CA PRO A 33 -14.33 -4.88 -13.93
C PRO A 33 -13.54 -3.90 -14.80
N LYS A 34 -12.63 -4.40 -15.65
CA LYS A 34 -11.78 -3.55 -16.50
C LYS A 34 -12.56 -2.66 -17.47
N ASP A 35 -13.73 -3.11 -17.90
CA ASP A 35 -14.66 -2.41 -18.78
C ASP A 35 -15.72 -1.60 -18.01
N PHE A 36 -15.64 -1.58 -16.67
CA PHE A 36 -16.64 -1.01 -15.77
C PHE A 36 -18.06 -1.54 -16.03
N ALA A 37 -18.18 -2.81 -16.44
CA ALA A 37 -19.48 -3.47 -16.55
C ALA A 37 -20.26 -3.30 -15.24
N LYS A 38 -21.55 -2.95 -15.36
CA LYS A 38 -22.41 -2.73 -14.20
C LYS A 38 -22.54 -4.04 -13.42
N THR A 39 -22.12 -4.01 -12.16
CA THR A 39 -22.28 -5.10 -11.19
C THR A 39 -23.03 -4.59 -9.97
N GLU A 40 -23.46 -5.51 -9.12
CA GLU A 40 -24.03 -5.17 -7.81
C GLU A 40 -23.00 -4.41 -6.97
N HIS A 41 -23.45 -3.43 -6.19
CA HIS A 41 -22.63 -2.60 -5.29
C HIS A 41 -21.55 -1.72 -5.95
N LEU A 42 -21.26 -1.87 -7.24
CA LEU A 42 -20.29 -1.03 -7.93
C LEU A 42 -20.82 0.40 -8.08
N VAL A 43 -20.07 1.35 -7.55
CA VAL A 43 -20.30 2.78 -7.68
C VAL A 43 -19.22 3.39 -8.57
N LEU A 44 -19.66 4.16 -9.56
CA LEU A 44 -18.79 4.94 -10.43
C LEU A 44 -19.08 6.43 -10.19
N LYS A 45 -18.06 7.19 -9.83
CA LYS A 45 -18.11 8.66 -9.82
C LYS A 45 -17.41 9.17 -11.06
N ARG A 46 -18.10 10.04 -11.81
CA ARG A 46 -17.63 10.60 -13.07
C ARG A 46 -17.58 12.12 -12.99
N ASP A 47 -16.74 12.72 -13.81
CA ASP A 47 -16.78 14.17 -14.07
C ASP A 47 -17.92 14.53 -15.04
N ASP A 48 -18.07 15.83 -15.32
CA ASP A 48 -19.10 16.38 -16.21
C ASP A 48 -18.93 15.91 -17.68
N GLN A 49 -17.74 15.41 -18.04
CA GLN A 49 -17.45 14.85 -19.36
C GLN A 49 -17.67 13.33 -19.41
N GLY A 50 -18.11 12.73 -18.31
CA GLY A 50 -18.38 11.30 -18.19
C GLY A 50 -17.13 10.45 -17.93
N LYS A 51 -15.96 11.04 -17.69
CA LYS A 51 -14.74 10.31 -17.34
C LYS A 51 -14.85 9.75 -15.92
N VAL A 52 -14.44 8.50 -15.70
CA VAL A 52 -14.41 7.91 -14.35
C VAL A 52 -13.31 8.57 -13.53
N LEU A 53 -13.70 9.16 -12.39
CA LEU A 53 -12.79 9.68 -11.37
C LEU A 53 -12.53 8.63 -10.29
N ARG A 54 -13.56 7.87 -9.90
CA ARG A 54 -13.49 6.84 -8.85
C ARG A 54 -14.38 5.65 -9.20
N ALA A 55 -13.89 4.45 -8.90
CA ALA A 55 -14.66 3.21 -8.98
C ALA A 55 -14.43 2.39 -7.71
N TYR A 56 -15.51 2.01 -7.03
CA TYR A 56 -15.44 1.30 -5.74
C TYR A 56 -16.72 0.51 -5.49
N PHE A 57 -16.71 -0.44 -4.55
CA PHE A 57 -17.93 -1.08 -4.09
C PHE A 57 -18.37 -0.52 -2.74
N GLU A 58 -19.69 -0.43 -2.56
CA GLU A 58 -20.33 -0.05 -1.31
C GLU A 58 -21.41 -1.07 -0.94
N VAL A 59 -21.22 -1.74 0.19
CA VAL A 59 -22.13 -2.74 0.76
C VAL A 59 -22.58 -2.23 2.11
N GLU A 60 -23.89 -2.06 2.30
CA GLU A 60 -24.48 -1.54 3.54
C GLU A 60 -23.89 -0.19 4.01
N GLY A 61 -23.48 0.67 3.06
CA GLY A 61 -22.90 1.98 3.34
C GLY A 61 -21.41 1.94 3.72
N LEU A 62 -20.77 0.77 3.63
CA LEU A 62 -19.34 0.59 3.89
C LEU A 62 -18.59 0.25 2.60
N PHE A 63 -17.35 0.73 2.47
CA PHE A 63 -16.50 0.31 1.36
C PHE A 63 -16.16 -1.18 1.46
N GLU A 64 -16.26 -1.87 0.34
CA GLU A 64 -15.96 -3.29 0.22
C GLU A 64 -15.08 -3.53 -1.01
N GLY A 65 -14.11 -4.43 -0.89
CA GLY A 65 -13.24 -4.81 -1.98
C GLY A 65 -12.40 -3.67 -2.58
N GLN A 66 -12.15 -3.74 -3.89
CA GLN A 66 -11.24 -2.86 -4.58
C GLN A 66 -11.80 -1.44 -4.71
N TYR A 67 -10.95 -0.46 -4.41
CA TYR A 67 -11.20 0.96 -4.61
C TYR A 67 -10.13 1.52 -5.54
N LEU A 68 -10.58 2.20 -6.59
CA LEU A 68 -9.74 2.83 -7.61
C LEU A 68 -10.03 4.32 -7.69
N LEU A 69 -8.98 5.12 -7.62
CA LEU A 69 -8.97 6.55 -7.94
C LEU A 69 -8.17 6.73 -9.24
N TYR A 70 -8.66 7.62 -10.12
CA TYR A 70 -8.07 7.87 -11.43
C TYR A 70 -7.66 9.33 -11.58
N TYR A 71 -6.53 9.55 -12.26
CA TYR A 71 -6.15 10.85 -12.76
C TYR A 71 -7.13 11.36 -13.84
N PRO A 72 -7.17 12.69 -14.12
CA PRO A 72 -7.93 13.29 -15.21
C PRO A 72 -7.60 12.74 -16.61
N GLU A 73 -6.52 11.98 -16.77
CA GLU A 73 -6.06 11.31 -17.99
C GLU A 73 -6.57 9.86 -18.04
N GLY A 74 -6.98 9.30 -16.91
CA GLY A 74 -7.62 7.99 -16.80
C GLY A 74 -6.68 6.87 -16.39
N THR A 75 -5.41 7.21 -16.12
CA THR A 75 -4.47 6.31 -15.43
C THR A 75 -4.86 6.18 -13.96
N ILE A 76 -4.61 5.01 -13.38
CA ILE A 76 -4.89 4.78 -11.95
C ILE A 76 -3.94 5.65 -11.14
N GLU A 77 -4.49 6.42 -10.22
CA GLU A 77 -3.76 7.18 -9.20
C GLU A 77 -3.56 6.33 -7.95
N THR A 78 -4.63 5.73 -7.44
CA THR A 78 -4.61 4.93 -6.22
C THR A 78 -5.40 3.66 -6.42
N GLU A 79 -4.83 2.55 -5.96
CA GLU A 79 -5.51 1.26 -5.80
C GLU A 79 -5.42 0.85 -4.33
N CYS A 80 -6.54 0.50 -3.71
CA CYS A 80 -6.54 -0.11 -2.39
C CYS A 80 -7.70 -1.09 -2.25
N TYR A 81 -7.70 -1.85 -1.16
CA TYR A 81 -8.72 -2.83 -0.88
C TYR A 81 -9.31 -2.61 0.50
N TYR A 82 -10.61 -2.82 0.61
CA TYR A 82 -11.38 -2.71 1.84
C TYR A 82 -12.04 -4.04 2.19
N SER A 83 -12.27 -4.25 3.48
CA SER A 83 -13.24 -5.22 4.00
C SER A 83 -14.00 -4.58 5.14
N HIS A 84 -15.34 -4.58 5.05
CA HIS A 84 -16.24 -4.01 6.04
C HIS A 84 -15.87 -2.56 6.41
N GLY A 85 -15.53 -1.75 5.40
CA GLY A 85 -15.14 -0.35 5.56
C GLY A 85 -13.69 -0.11 6.01
N LYS A 86 -12.89 -1.16 6.25
CA LYS A 86 -11.50 -1.04 6.70
C LYS A 86 -10.50 -1.36 5.60
N LEU A 87 -9.42 -0.61 5.49
CA LEU A 87 -8.29 -0.94 4.61
C LEU A 87 -7.74 -2.33 4.97
N HIS A 88 -7.66 -3.20 3.97
CA HIS A 88 -7.31 -4.60 4.17
C HIS A 88 -6.60 -5.15 2.91
N GLY A 89 -5.28 -5.33 2.99
CA GLY A 89 -4.43 -5.71 1.87
C GLY A 89 -3.54 -4.56 1.38
N PRO A 90 -3.00 -4.65 0.15
CA PRO A 90 -2.09 -3.65 -0.38
C PRO A 90 -2.82 -2.36 -0.76
N SER A 91 -2.22 -1.22 -0.46
CA SER A 91 -2.57 0.09 -1.00
C SER A 91 -1.40 0.60 -1.82
N ARG A 92 -1.68 1.02 -3.05
CA ARG A 92 -0.71 1.46 -4.03
C ARG A 92 -1.07 2.84 -4.55
N PHE A 93 -0.06 3.68 -4.68
CA PHE A 93 -0.17 4.99 -5.31
C PHE A 93 0.77 5.05 -6.51
N TYR A 94 0.28 5.60 -7.60
CA TYR A 94 0.96 5.64 -8.89
C TYR A 94 1.09 7.09 -9.38
N SER A 95 2.15 7.35 -10.12
CA SER A 95 2.28 8.59 -10.92
C SER A 95 1.27 8.62 -12.07
N GLU A 96 1.04 9.80 -12.65
CA GLU A 96 0.24 9.97 -13.87
C GLU A 96 0.72 9.07 -15.02
N GLN A 97 2.02 8.78 -15.10
CA GLN A 97 2.62 7.87 -16.10
C GLN A 97 2.50 6.38 -15.72
N GLY A 98 1.77 6.04 -14.65
CA GLY A 98 1.50 4.66 -14.22
C GLY A 98 2.63 3.98 -13.44
N LYS A 99 3.70 4.70 -13.08
CA LYS A 99 4.77 4.13 -12.22
C LYS A 99 4.30 4.04 -10.77
N CYS A 100 4.48 2.89 -10.12
CA CYS A 100 4.17 2.71 -8.70
C CYS A 100 5.14 3.50 -7.82
N LEU A 101 4.62 4.54 -7.17
CA LEU A 101 5.38 5.44 -6.30
C LEU A 101 5.33 5.00 -4.84
N SER A 102 4.30 4.27 -4.43
CA SER A 102 4.31 3.62 -3.13
C SER A 102 3.43 2.39 -3.06
N GLU A 103 3.82 1.44 -2.22
CA GLU A 103 3.00 0.31 -1.79
C GLU A 103 3.06 0.21 -0.27
N THR A 104 1.91 0.13 0.40
CA THR A 104 1.79 -0.06 1.85
C THR A 104 0.81 -1.18 2.13
N TRP A 105 1.17 -2.09 3.01
CA TRP A 105 0.31 -3.21 3.41
C TRP A 105 -0.50 -2.87 4.64
N PHE A 106 -1.80 -3.20 4.60
CA PHE A 106 -2.74 -2.98 5.67
C PHE A 106 -3.41 -4.27 6.12
N TYR A 107 -3.73 -4.35 7.41
CA TYR A 107 -4.58 -5.37 7.99
C TYR A 107 -5.53 -4.70 8.99
N GLU A 108 -6.81 -4.61 8.61
CA GLU A 108 -7.86 -3.97 9.42
C GLU A 108 -7.52 -2.52 9.83
N ASP A 109 -7.30 -1.64 8.84
CA ASP A 109 -6.89 -0.23 8.95
C ASP A 109 -5.49 0.04 9.50
N ARG A 110 -4.82 -0.98 10.04
CA ARG A 110 -3.46 -0.83 10.56
C ARG A 110 -2.45 -1.10 9.45
N LYS A 111 -1.44 -0.25 9.31
CA LYS A 111 -0.25 -0.60 8.53
C LYS A 111 0.42 -1.82 9.16
N GLU A 112 0.72 -2.82 8.36
CA GLU A 112 1.22 -4.11 8.83
C GLU A 112 2.28 -4.62 7.86
N GLY A 113 3.52 -4.75 8.36
CA GLY A 113 4.69 -5.07 7.56
C GLY A 113 5.24 -3.87 6.78
N LYS A 114 5.60 -4.05 5.51
CA LYS A 114 6.33 -3.04 4.73
C LYS A 114 5.46 -1.93 4.15
N ALA A 115 5.97 -0.71 4.25
CA ALA A 115 5.57 0.43 3.43
C ALA A 115 6.77 0.93 2.64
N ILE A 116 6.63 0.96 1.32
CA ILE A 116 7.68 1.28 0.37
C ILE A 116 7.27 2.54 -0.37
N ARG A 117 8.18 3.51 -0.51
CA ARG A 117 8.03 4.63 -1.46
C ARG A 117 9.23 4.70 -2.39
N ASN A 118 8.99 5.07 -3.64
CA ASN A 118 9.97 5.20 -4.70
C ASN A 118 9.97 6.65 -5.23
N TYR A 119 11.12 7.08 -5.73
CA TYR A 119 11.24 8.28 -6.55
C TYR A 119 10.57 8.09 -7.91
N LEU A 120 10.30 9.18 -8.64
CA LEU A 120 9.79 9.11 -10.03
C LEU A 120 10.75 8.37 -10.98
N SER A 121 12.05 8.35 -10.65
CA SER A 121 13.06 7.54 -11.34
C SER A 121 12.87 6.03 -11.16
N GLY A 122 12.02 5.59 -10.24
CA GLY A 122 11.78 4.19 -9.87
C GLY A 122 12.73 3.66 -8.79
N LYS A 123 13.70 4.47 -8.36
CA LYS A 123 14.62 4.10 -7.28
C LYS A 123 13.93 4.20 -5.92
N ARG A 124 14.35 3.34 -4.99
CA ARG A 124 13.81 3.32 -3.62
C ARG A 124 14.10 4.65 -2.92
N CYS A 125 13.06 5.24 -2.32
CA CYS A 125 13.14 6.42 -1.48
C CYS A 125 13.12 6.02 -0.01
N VAL A 126 12.23 5.10 0.37
CA VAL A 126 12.10 4.62 1.74
C VAL A 126 11.63 3.17 1.82
N ILE A 127 12.08 2.48 2.86
CA ILE A 127 11.50 1.24 3.38
C ILE A 127 11.15 1.50 4.84
N GLU A 128 9.86 1.58 5.10
CA GLU A 128 9.34 1.65 6.45
C GLU A 128 8.73 0.30 6.82
N ARG A 129 8.85 -0.07 8.09
CA ARG A 129 8.33 -1.32 8.63
C ARG A 129 7.41 -1.00 9.80
N TYR A 130 6.22 -1.58 9.76
CA TYR A 130 5.17 -1.36 10.72
C TYR A 130 4.74 -2.69 11.34
N LYS A 131 4.34 -2.63 12.61
CA LYS A 131 3.61 -3.70 13.28
C LYS A 131 2.45 -3.09 14.03
N GLU A 132 1.23 -3.60 13.83
CA GLU A 132 0.03 -3.10 14.50
C GLU A 132 -0.18 -1.57 14.33
N GLY A 133 0.21 -1.03 13.17
CA GLY A 133 0.02 0.38 12.83
C GLY A 133 1.11 1.34 13.33
N VAL A 134 2.10 0.88 14.10
CA VAL A 134 3.23 1.70 14.56
C VAL A 134 4.54 1.26 13.94
N PHE A 135 5.54 2.14 13.90
CA PHE A 135 6.88 1.76 13.43
C PHE A 135 7.45 0.62 14.26
N HIS A 136 7.94 -0.42 13.59
CA HIS A 136 8.54 -1.59 14.21
C HIS A 136 9.59 -2.17 13.28
N GLY A 137 10.76 -2.51 13.80
CA GLY A 137 11.92 -2.92 13.02
C GLY A 137 12.67 -1.74 12.38
N LYS A 138 13.55 -2.08 11.45
CA LYS A 138 14.46 -1.16 10.78
C LYS A 138 13.72 -0.27 9.76
N GLN A 139 14.03 1.02 9.77
CA GLN A 139 13.54 2.04 8.84
C GLN A 139 14.72 2.53 8.01
N GLU A 140 14.56 2.58 6.70
CA GLU A 140 15.66 2.88 5.76
C GLU A 140 15.23 3.97 4.79
N TYR A 141 16.00 5.04 4.71
CA TYR A 141 15.77 6.15 3.80
C TYR A 141 16.95 6.24 2.85
N TYR A 142 16.72 6.54 1.59
CA TYR A 142 17.76 6.55 0.56
C TYR A 142 17.74 7.88 -0.18
N TYR A 143 18.91 8.30 -0.68
CA TYR A 143 19.00 9.33 -1.69
C TYR A 143 18.60 8.77 -3.07
N GLU A 144 18.27 9.65 -4.01
CA GLU A 144 17.91 9.23 -5.37
C GLU A 144 19.09 8.63 -6.16
N ASN A 145 20.34 8.78 -5.72
CA ASN A 145 21.43 8.01 -6.30
C ASN A 145 21.41 6.53 -5.89
N GLY A 146 20.67 6.16 -4.84
CA GLY A 146 20.58 4.81 -4.26
C GLY A 146 21.37 4.64 -2.96
N THR A 147 22.16 5.64 -2.56
CA THR A 147 22.93 5.61 -1.31
C THR A 147 21.98 5.68 -0.11
N LEU A 148 22.21 4.83 0.90
CA LEU A 148 21.50 4.90 2.18
C LEU A 148 21.73 6.29 2.78
N LYS A 149 20.65 6.97 3.13
CA LYS A 149 20.63 8.32 3.71
C LYS A 149 20.54 8.25 5.23
N SER A 150 19.65 7.42 5.74
CA SER A 150 19.51 7.22 7.18
C SER A 150 18.91 5.87 7.52
N GLU A 151 19.26 5.40 8.72
CA GLU A 151 18.78 4.16 9.30
C GLU A 151 18.42 4.37 10.77
N MET A 152 17.25 3.85 11.15
CA MET A 152 16.74 3.88 12.51
C MET A 152 16.05 2.56 12.82
N VAL A 153 16.08 2.09 14.07
CA VAL A 153 15.32 0.92 14.51
C VAL A 153 14.23 1.38 15.48
N TYR A 154 13.03 0.85 15.31
CA TYR A 154 11.92 1.12 16.22
C TYR A 154 11.40 -0.18 16.83
N VAL A 155 10.97 -0.13 18.09
CA VAL A 155 10.25 -1.21 18.76
C VAL A 155 8.99 -0.61 19.38
N HIS A 156 7.83 -1.05 18.91
CA HIS A 156 6.52 -0.55 19.32
C HIS A 156 6.37 0.98 19.23
N GLY A 157 6.85 1.57 18.13
CA GLY A 157 6.81 3.01 17.88
C GLY A 157 7.87 3.82 18.63
N ILE A 158 8.70 3.18 19.45
CA ILE A 158 9.78 3.82 20.20
C ILE A 158 11.09 3.63 19.45
N LEU A 159 11.81 4.71 19.18
CA LEU A 159 13.14 4.68 18.58
C LEU A 159 14.10 3.93 19.53
N GLU A 160 14.76 2.90 19.02
CA GLU A 160 15.72 2.10 19.74
C GLU A 160 17.06 2.09 19.02
N GLY A 161 18.15 2.35 19.76
CA GLY A 161 19.49 2.40 19.20
C GLY A 161 19.82 3.72 18.50
N PRO A 162 20.93 3.75 17.74
CA PRO A 162 21.43 4.97 17.13
C PRO A 162 20.59 5.38 15.91
N VAL A 163 20.53 6.68 15.67
CA VAL A 163 20.14 7.23 14.37
C VAL A 163 21.40 7.33 13.53
N LEU A 164 21.49 6.53 12.47
CA LEU A 164 22.61 6.57 11.55
C LEU A 164 22.26 7.51 10.39
N LEU A 165 23.15 8.46 10.12
CA LEU A 165 23.02 9.44 9.05
C LEU A 165 24.23 9.33 8.14
N TYR A 166 23.98 9.33 6.83
CA TYR A 166 25.00 9.15 5.82
C TYR A 166 24.94 10.29 4.81
N TRP A 167 26.11 10.74 4.38
CA TRP A 167 26.22 11.71 3.31
C TRP A 167 26.10 11.00 1.95
N PRO A 168 25.64 11.68 0.89
CA PRO A 168 25.52 11.08 -0.44
C PRO A 168 26.82 10.48 -0.98
N ASN A 169 27.97 10.92 -0.46
CA ASN A 169 29.33 10.60 -0.92
C ASN A 169 30.16 9.75 0.05
N GLY A 170 29.58 9.27 1.17
CA GLY A 170 30.32 8.61 2.24
C GLY A 170 30.79 9.58 3.30
#